data_AF-A0A815IRW8-F1
#
_entry.id   AF-A0A815IRW8-F1
#
_cell.length_a   1.000
_cell.length_b   1.000
_cell.length_c   1.000
_cell.angle_alpha   90.00
_cell.angle_beta   90.00
_cell.angle_gamma   90.00
#
_symmetry.space_group_name_H-M   'P 1'
#
loop_
_entity.id
_entity.type
_entity.pdbx_description
1 polymer ?
#
loop_
_entity_poly.entity_id
_entity_poly.type
_entity_poly.pdbx_seq_one_letter_code
_entity_poly.pdbx_strand_id
1 'polypeptide(L)'
;MSQLEKLILSLYVHSRTSFIDGNQLDNDIISKIPYLHSFIFDIVTKDDIIDEEYLPTSDNVRRALIRKAYNVGCYIDYLSTESGRCHIYSLPFTMERIQEITKKFLPDGVFINVRKLCVNDSVRSIEYDFFVLISQAFPLLEDLTV
;
A
#
# COMPACT_ATOMS: atom_id res chain seq x y z
N MET A 1 8.11 19.10 -21.42
CA MET A 1 7.82 18.88 -19.98
C MET A 1 6.36 18.48 -19.86
N SER A 2 6.05 17.49 -19.02
CA SER A 2 4.68 16.99 -18.86
C SER A 2 3.78 18.05 -18.20
N GLN A 3 2.56 18.25 -18.70
CA GLN A 3 1.51 19.08 -18.09
C GLN A 3 0.54 18.24 -17.24
N LEU A 4 0.97 17.07 -16.78
CA LEU A 4 0.13 16.16 -16.02
C LEU A 4 -0.14 16.73 -14.62
N GLU A 5 -1.38 17.15 -14.38
CA GLU A 5 -1.81 17.71 -13.09
C GLU A 5 -2.31 16.67 -12.10
N LYS A 6 -2.77 15.51 -12.59
CA LYS A 6 -3.32 14.43 -11.78
C LYS A 6 -2.77 13.09 -12.21
N LEU A 7 -2.36 12.27 -11.25
CA LEU A 7 -1.88 10.92 -11.47
C LEU A 7 -2.51 10.00 -10.43
N ILE A 8 -3.18 8.95 -10.92
CA ILE A 8 -3.67 7.83 -10.13
C ILE A 8 -2.79 6.64 -10.50
N LEU A 9 -2.02 6.14 -9.54
CA LEU A 9 -1.02 5.10 -9.75
C LEU A 9 -1.33 3.86 -8.90
N SER A 10 -1.63 2.74 -9.55
CA SER A 10 -1.60 1.44 -8.89
C SER A 10 -0.36 0.70 -9.37
N LEU A 11 0.52 0.31 -8.45
CA LEU A 11 1.82 -0.27 -8.76
C LEU A 11 2.08 -1.49 -7.90
N TYR A 12 2.54 -2.55 -8.54
CA TYR A 12 3.04 -3.74 -7.87
C TYR A 12 4.49 -3.97 -8.30
N VAL A 13 5.41 -4.09 -7.34
CA VAL A 13 6.84 -4.33 -7.58
C VAL A 13 7.31 -5.55 -6.81
N HIS A 14 8.18 -6.35 -7.43
CA HIS A 14 8.83 -7.50 -6.78
C HIS A 14 10.33 -7.29 -6.63
N SER A 15 10.91 -7.94 -5.63
CA SER A 15 12.35 -8.20 -5.53
C SER A 15 13.23 -6.95 -5.51
N ARG A 16 12.87 -5.95 -4.70
CA ARG A 16 13.73 -4.78 -4.48
C ARG A 16 14.74 -5.03 -3.37
N THR A 17 15.75 -4.17 -3.31
CA THR A 17 16.72 -4.14 -2.19
C THR A 17 16.23 -3.32 -1.00
N SER A 18 15.07 -2.67 -1.11
CA SER A 18 14.46 -1.87 -0.05
C SER A 18 13.00 -1.54 -0.38
N PHE A 19 12.20 -1.32 0.67
CA PHE A 19 10.85 -0.77 0.53
C PHE A 19 10.86 0.62 -0.11
N ILE A 20 9.78 0.94 -0.82
CA ILE A 20 9.55 2.30 -1.33
C ILE A 20 9.11 3.18 -0.17
N ASP A 21 9.86 4.25 0.09
CA ASP A 21 9.53 5.27 1.09
C ASP A 21 9.11 6.60 0.42
N GLY A 22 8.80 7.60 1.24
CA GLY A 22 8.42 8.92 0.73
C GLY A 22 9.52 9.66 -0.03
N ASN A 23 10.80 9.41 0.29
CA ASN A 23 11.91 10.04 -0.45
C ASN A 23 12.02 9.45 -1.85
N GLN A 24 11.87 8.13 -1.95
CA GLN A 24 11.93 7.45 -3.23
C GLN A 24 10.76 7.85 -4.14
N LEU A 25 9.54 7.94 -3.61
CA LEU A 25 8.40 8.45 -4.39
C LEU A 25 8.63 9.88 -4.91
N ASP A 26 9.15 10.77 -4.06
CA ASP A 26 9.42 12.15 -4.46
C ASP A 26 10.50 12.22 -5.55
N ASN A 27 11.61 11.51 -5.37
CA ASN A 27 12.75 11.52 -6.29
C ASN A 27 12.41 10.83 -7.62
N ASP A 28 11.65 9.74 -7.58
CA ASP A 28 11.41 8.93 -8.77
C ASP A 28 10.21 9.39 -9.60
N ILE A 29 9.20 10.00 -8.96
CA ILE A 29 7.94 10.39 -9.61
C ILE A 29 7.71 11.90 -9.51
N ILE A 30 7.55 12.44 -8.30
CA ILE A 30 6.99 13.79 -8.12
C ILE A 30 7.90 14.89 -8.65
N SER A 31 9.17 14.84 -8.30
CA SER A 31 10.17 15.83 -8.75
C SER A 31 10.32 15.86 -10.28
N LYS A 32 9.92 14.79 -10.97
CA LYS A 32 9.94 14.67 -12.42
C LYS A 32 8.66 15.16 -13.09
N ILE A 33 7.59 15.42 -12.32
CA ILE A 33 6.29 15.90 -12.80
C ILE A 33 5.91 17.18 -12.02
N PRO A 34 6.52 18.34 -12.37
CA PRO A 34 6.44 19.56 -11.55
C PRO A 34 5.04 20.18 -11.45
N TYR A 35 4.11 19.83 -12.35
CA TYR A 35 2.73 20.30 -12.34
C TYR A 35 1.77 19.33 -11.65
N LEU A 36 2.27 18.24 -11.06
CA LEU A 36 1.42 17.24 -10.42
C LEU A 36 0.87 17.79 -9.09
N HIS A 37 -0.42 18.15 -9.11
CA HIS A 37 -1.14 18.68 -7.95
C HIS A 37 -1.91 17.61 -7.20
N SER A 38 -2.29 16.52 -7.88
CA SER A 38 -3.00 15.40 -7.26
C SER A 38 -2.27 14.10 -7.58
N PHE A 39 -1.79 13.44 -6.54
CA PHE A 39 -1.16 12.14 -6.63
C PHE A 39 -1.89 11.17 -5.70
N ILE A 40 -2.58 10.21 -6.29
CA ILE A 40 -3.26 9.12 -5.58
C ILE A 40 -2.54 7.84 -5.96
N PHE A 41 -2.19 7.04 -4.96
CA PHE A 41 -1.44 5.83 -5.22
C PHE A 41 -1.89 4.66 -4.36
N ASP A 42 -1.55 3.48 -4.87
CA ASP A 42 -1.78 2.17 -4.28
C ASP A 42 -0.60 1.28 -4.70
N ILE A 43 0.39 1.15 -3.80
CA ILE A 43 1.70 0.60 -4.13
C ILE A 43 2.00 -0.56 -3.21
N VAL A 44 2.25 -1.72 -3.82
CA VAL A 44 2.75 -2.91 -3.14
C VAL A 44 4.16 -3.21 -3.62
N THR A 45 5.06 -3.43 -2.68
CA THR A 45 6.34 -4.09 -2.93
C THR A 45 6.35 -5.44 -2.22
N LYS A 46 6.87 -6.48 -2.85
CA LYS A 46 6.92 -7.84 -2.31
C LYS A 46 8.27 -8.47 -2.55
N ASP A 47 8.67 -9.35 -1.64
CA ASP A 47 9.92 -10.08 -1.69
C ASP A 47 11.14 -9.14 -1.65
N ASP A 48 10.98 -7.99 -0.99
CA ASP A 48 12.06 -7.02 -0.86
C ASP A 48 13.05 -7.52 0.18
N ILE A 49 14.35 -7.42 -0.13
CA ILE A 49 15.43 -7.77 0.79
C ILE A 49 15.45 -6.73 1.90
N ILE A 50 15.42 -7.19 3.15
CA ILE A 50 15.43 -6.34 4.34
C ILE A 50 16.70 -6.62 5.13
N ASP A 51 17.40 -5.55 5.48
CA ASP A 51 18.51 -5.61 6.42
C ASP A 51 17.98 -5.99 7.81
N GLU A 52 18.42 -7.14 8.34
CA GLU A 52 17.99 -7.65 9.65
C GLU A 52 18.36 -6.68 10.79
N GLU A 53 19.42 -5.89 10.64
CA GLU A 53 19.82 -4.90 11.66
C GLU A 53 18.88 -3.68 11.67
N TYR A 54 18.11 -3.45 10.60
CA TYR A 54 17.21 -2.31 10.45
C TYR A 54 15.86 -2.69 9.84
N LEU A 55 15.13 -3.59 10.51
CA LEU A 55 13.76 -3.95 10.13
C LEU A 55 12.82 -2.73 10.23
N PRO A 56 12.33 -2.18 9.09
CA PRO A 56 11.52 -0.97 9.12
C PRO A 56 10.11 -1.30 9.61
N THR A 57 9.60 -0.56 10.60
CA THR A 57 8.20 -0.73 11.02
C THR A 57 7.25 0.01 10.08
N SER A 58 5.99 -0.42 10.01
CA SER A 58 4.95 0.31 9.27
C SER A 58 4.82 1.75 9.75
N ASP A 59 5.05 2.00 11.04
CA ASP A 59 5.08 3.35 11.61
C ASP A 59 6.28 4.19 11.16
N ASN A 60 7.44 3.57 10.93
CA ASN A 60 8.59 4.28 10.36
C ASN A 60 8.29 4.71 8.92
N VAL A 61 7.79 3.80 8.09
CA VAL A 61 7.43 4.07 6.68
C VAL A 61 6.33 5.13 6.61
N ARG A 62 5.24 4.97 7.38
CA ARG A 62 4.14 5.92 7.46
C ARG A 62 4.62 7.31 7.89
N ARG A 63 5.47 7.42 8.91
CA ARG A 63 6.02 8.72 9.35
C ARG A 63 6.88 9.38 8.26
N ALA A 64 7.67 8.62 7.51
CA ALA A 64 8.46 9.16 6.42
C ALA A 64 7.57 9.76 5.31
N LEU A 65 6.47 9.09 4.97
CA LEU A 65 5.47 9.57 4.00
C LEU A 65 4.72 10.80 4.50
N ILE A 66 4.28 10.81 5.77
CA ILE A 66 3.59 11.97 6.36
C ILE A 66 4.47 13.21 6.39
N ARG A 67 5.79 13.07 6.62
CA ARG A 67 6.74 14.20 6.55
C ARG A 67 6.81 14.85 5.17
N LYS A 68 6.39 14.13 4.12
CA LYS A 68 6.25 14.64 2.74
C LYS A 68 4.82 15.12 2.44
N ALA A 69 4.00 15.32 3.48
CA ALA A 69 2.61 15.75 3.41
C ALA A 69 1.67 14.74 2.70
N TYR A 70 2.05 13.46 2.61
CA TYR A 70 1.12 12.42 2.17
C TYR A 70 0.22 11.97 3.32
N ASN A 71 -1.06 11.82 3.03
CA ASN A 71 -2.00 11.10 3.89
C ASN A 71 -2.11 9.65 3.39
N VAL A 72 -1.64 8.68 4.18
CA VAL A 72 -1.45 7.30 3.73
C VAL A 72 -1.83 6.27 4.78
N GLY A 73 -2.39 5.17 4.32
CA GLY A 73 -2.37 3.90 5.05
C GLY A 73 -1.11 3.11 4.65
N CYS A 74 -0.58 2.36 5.60
CA CYS A 74 0.64 1.57 5.39
C CYS A 74 0.64 0.35 6.30
N TYR A 75 1.06 -0.80 5.77
CA TYR A 75 1.44 -1.94 6.59
C TYR A 75 2.55 -2.75 5.94
N ILE A 76 3.29 -3.49 6.77
CA ILE A 76 4.37 -4.38 6.36
C ILE A 76 4.04 -5.79 6.81
N ASP A 77 4.19 -6.74 5.90
CA ASP A 77 4.06 -8.17 6.17
C ASP A 77 5.41 -8.85 5.95
N TYR A 78 6.06 -9.23 7.04
CA TYR A 78 7.32 -9.97 6.99
C TYR A 78 7.04 -11.42 6.60
N LEU A 79 7.59 -11.80 5.45
CA LEU A 79 7.46 -13.12 4.84
C LEU A 79 8.56 -14.07 5.36
N SER A 80 9.74 -13.53 5.65
CA SER A 80 10.86 -14.18 6.34
C SER A 80 11.64 -13.16 7.19
N THR A 81 12.77 -13.54 7.77
CA THR A 81 13.65 -12.61 8.49
C THR A 81 14.30 -11.57 7.56
N GLU A 82 14.58 -11.97 6.32
CA GLU A 82 15.25 -11.16 5.31
C GLU A 82 14.32 -10.63 4.22
N SER A 83 13.01 -10.90 4.31
CA SER A 83 12.07 -10.58 3.24
C SER A 83 10.71 -10.11 3.75
N GLY A 84 10.14 -9.11 3.06
CA GLY A 84 8.83 -8.62 3.39
C GLY A 84 8.08 -8.01 2.22
N ARG A 85 6.82 -7.72 2.51
CA ARG A 85 5.89 -7.02 1.63
C ARG A 85 5.49 -5.71 2.29
N CYS A 86 5.69 -4.59 1.61
CA CYS A 86 5.21 -3.29 2.05
C CYS A 86 4.03 -2.87 1.18
N HIS A 87 2.95 -2.39 1.80
CA HIS A 87 1.80 -1.85 1.10
C HIS A 87 1.53 -0.45 1.61
N ILE A 88 1.64 0.54 0.71
CA ILE A 88 1.36 1.95 0.98
C ILE A 88 0.28 2.43 0.02
N TYR A 89 -0.70 3.16 0.52
CA TYR A 89 -1.81 3.66 -0.29
C TYR A 89 -2.32 5.00 0.23
N SER A 90 -2.84 5.83 -0.67
CA SER A 90 -3.37 7.15 -0.34
C SER A 90 -4.70 7.09 0.40
N LEU A 91 -4.91 8.05 1.30
CA LEU A 91 -6.16 8.27 2.02
C LEU A 91 -6.73 9.68 1.73
N PRO A 92 -8.04 9.82 1.46
CA PRO A 92 -9.02 8.75 1.29
C PRO A 92 -8.75 7.91 0.03
N PHE A 93 -9.05 6.61 0.08
CA PHE A 93 -8.86 5.71 -1.05
C PHE A 93 -10.00 5.88 -2.08
N THR A 94 -9.64 6.11 -3.34
CA THR A 94 -10.62 6.49 -4.38
C THR A 94 -10.74 5.48 -5.51
N MET A 95 -9.88 4.45 -5.56
CA MET A 95 -9.89 3.46 -6.64
C MET A 95 -10.95 2.38 -6.40
N GLU A 96 -11.44 1.76 -7.48
CA GLU A 96 -12.38 0.63 -7.41
C GLU A 96 -11.74 -0.69 -6.98
N ARG A 97 -10.41 -0.75 -7.07
CA ARG A 97 -9.60 -1.90 -6.70
C ARG A 97 -8.47 -1.41 -5.82
N ILE A 98 -8.20 -2.16 -4.76
CA ILE A 98 -6.97 -2.05 -4.00
C ILE A 98 -6.07 -3.22 -4.37
N GLN A 99 -4.76 -3.01 -4.36
CA GLN A 99 -3.80 -4.09 -4.49
C GLN A 99 -4.07 -5.17 -3.43
N GLU A 100 -3.74 -6.41 -3.80
CA GLU A 100 -3.98 -7.60 -2.99
C GLU A 100 -3.59 -7.36 -1.53
N ILE A 101 -4.52 -7.55 -0.59
CA ILE A 101 -4.27 -7.34 0.84
C ILE A 101 -3.84 -8.63 1.53
N THR A 102 -3.24 -8.53 2.72
CA THR A 102 -2.90 -9.72 3.53
C THR A 102 -3.54 -9.58 4.90
N LYS A 103 -3.44 -10.61 5.75
CA LYS A 103 -3.97 -10.54 7.12
C LYS A 103 -3.36 -9.47 8.01
N LYS A 104 -2.27 -8.82 7.57
CA LYS A 104 -1.67 -7.65 8.24
C LYS A 104 -2.38 -6.34 7.91
N PHE A 105 -3.31 -6.36 6.97
CA PHE A 105 -4.14 -5.20 6.66
C PHE A 105 -4.98 -4.81 7.88
N LEU A 106 -4.74 -3.61 8.37
CA LEU A 106 -5.57 -2.95 9.36
C LEU A 106 -6.15 -1.70 8.67
N PRO A 107 -7.47 -1.64 8.45
CA PRO A 107 -8.09 -0.54 7.73
C PRO A 107 -8.01 0.76 8.55
N ASP A 108 -7.48 1.82 7.96
CA ASP A 108 -7.44 3.16 8.55
C ASP A 108 -8.64 4.01 8.06
N GLY A 109 -9.82 3.37 8.00
CA GLY A 109 -11.05 3.96 7.48
C GLY A 109 -11.89 3.01 6.61
N VAL A 110 -12.88 3.58 5.93
CA VAL A 110 -13.82 2.86 5.05
C VAL A 110 -13.47 3.12 3.59
N PHE A 111 -13.39 2.05 2.80
CA PHE A 111 -13.01 2.04 1.40
C PHE A 111 -14.26 2.01 0.52
N ILE A 112 -15.05 3.09 0.56
CA ILE A 112 -16.37 3.17 -0.07
C ILE A 112 -16.36 2.98 -1.60
N ASN A 113 -15.22 3.16 -2.27
CA ASN A 113 -15.12 3.05 -3.72
C ASN A 113 -14.68 1.65 -4.17
N VAL A 114 -14.10 0.85 -3.29
CA VAL A 114 -13.61 -0.48 -3.66
C VAL A 114 -14.79 -1.41 -3.92
N ARG A 115 -14.74 -2.08 -5.07
CA ARG A 115 -15.73 -3.07 -5.53
C ARG A 115 -15.15 -4.47 -5.63
N LYS A 116 -13.84 -4.58 -5.83
CA LYS A 116 -13.15 -5.87 -5.97
C LYS A 116 -11.91 -5.92 -5.11
N LEU A 117 -11.78 -7.01 -4.37
CA LEU A 117 -10.71 -7.23 -3.41
C LEU A 117 -10.08 -8.60 -3.65
N CYS A 118 -8.76 -8.63 -3.70
CA CYS A 118 -7.98 -9.86 -3.65
C CYS A 118 -7.31 -9.95 -2.29
N VAL A 119 -7.33 -11.11 -1.66
CA VAL A 119 -6.66 -11.38 -0.39
C VAL A 119 -5.62 -12.46 -0.60
N ASN A 120 -4.38 -12.21 -0.18
CA ASN A 120 -3.32 -13.19 -0.20
C ASN A 120 -3.36 -14.07 1.06
N ASP A 121 -3.57 -15.38 0.88
CA ASP A 121 -3.46 -16.38 1.97
C ASP A 121 -2.15 -17.19 1.95
N SER A 122 -1.23 -16.90 1.03
CA SER A 122 -0.10 -17.80 0.74
C SER A 122 0.93 -17.96 1.87
N VAL A 123 1.06 -16.96 2.75
CA VAL A 123 2.08 -16.97 3.82
C VAL A 123 1.47 -17.21 5.19
N ARG A 124 0.24 -16.77 5.41
CA ARG A 124 -0.40 -16.89 6.71
C ARG A 124 -1.90 -17.07 6.53
N SER A 125 -2.42 -18.16 7.08
CA SER A 125 -3.85 -18.47 7.08
C SER A 125 -4.69 -17.28 7.56
N ILE A 126 -5.66 -16.93 6.73
CA ILE A 126 -6.73 -15.97 7.01
C ILE A 126 -7.73 -16.63 7.95
N GLU A 127 -8.14 -15.88 8.96
CA GLU A 127 -9.12 -16.32 9.96
C GLU A 127 -10.47 -15.64 9.74
N TYR A 128 -11.53 -16.22 10.31
CA TYR A 128 -12.90 -15.69 10.19
C TYR A 128 -12.99 -14.20 10.55
N ASP A 129 -12.32 -13.77 11.61
CA ASP A 129 -12.33 -12.38 12.09
C ASP A 129 -11.77 -11.39 11.06
N PHE A 130 -10.90 -11.85 10.16
CA PHE A 130 -10.40 -11.02 9.07
C PHE A 130 -11.49 -10.71 8.04
N PHE A 131 -12.38 -11.67 7.75
CA PHE A 131 -13.53 -11.43 6.86
C PHE A 131 -14.56 -10.48 7.50
N VAL A 132 -14.72 -10.54 8.83
CA VAL A 132 -15.52 -9.55 9.56
C VAL A 132 -14.92 -8.15 9.36
N LEU A 133 -13.61 -8.02 9.51
CA LEU A 133 -12.90 -6.76 9.27
C LEU A 133 -13.03 -6.28 7.81
N ILE A 134 -12.94 -7.17 6.82
CA ILE A 134 -13.19 -6.84 5.40
C ILE A 134 -14.61 -6.30 5.22
N SER A 135 -15.62 -6.96 5.77
CA SER A 135 -17.02 -6.54 5.59
C SER A 135 -17.30 -5.14 6.13
N GLN A 136 -16.58 -4.72 7.18
CA GLN A 136 -16.69 -3.39 7.77
C GLN A 136 -15.91 -2.34 6.97
N ALA A 137 -14.72 -2.69 6.48
CA ALA A 137 -13.86 -1.79 5.73
C ALA A 137 -14.34 -1.55 4.29
N PHE A 138 -14.97 -2.55 3.66
CA PHE A 138 -15.35 -2.55 2.24
C PHE A 138 -16.87 -2.76 2.08
N PRO A 139 -17.72 -1.78 2.45
CA PRO A 139 -19.17 -1.97 2.54
C PRO A 139 -19.88 -2.17 1.18
N LEU A 140 -19.20 -1.85 0.08
CA LEU A 140 -19.72 -1.97 -1.28
C LEU A 140 -18.95 -3.02 -2.09
N LEU A 141 -18.32 -4.00 -1.42
CA LEU A 141 -17.58 -5.06 -2.08
C LEU A 141 -18.53 -5.97 -2.86
N GLU A 142 -18.25 -6.17 -4.14
CA GLU A 142 -19.03 -7.03 -5.06
C GLU A 142 -18.32 -8.37 -5.31
N ASP A 143 -16.98 -8.36 -5.29
CA ASP A 143 -16.15 -9.52 -5.61
C ASP A 143 -14.99 -9.64 -4.62
N LEU A 144 -14.84 -10.84 -4.04
CA LEU A 144 -13.76 -11.21 -3.14
C LEU A 144 -13.07 -12.46 -3.68
N THR A 145 -11.80 -12.32 -4.04
CA THR A 145 -10.91 -13.43 -4.42
C THR A 145 -9.92 -13.69 -3.29
N VAL A 146 -9.65 -14.97 -3.00
CA VAL A 146 -8.69 -15.44 -1.99
C VAL A 146 -7.71 -16.41 -2.65
#